data_AF-A0A962GFU5-F1
#
_entry.id   AF-A0A962GFU5-F1
#
_cell.length_a   1.000
_cell.length_b   1.000
_cell.length_c   1.000
_cell.angle_alpha   90.00
_cell.angle_beta   90.00
_cell.angle_gamma   90.00
#
_symmetry.space_group_name_H-M   'P 1'
#
loop_
_entity.id
_entity.type
_entity.pdbx_description
1 polymer ?
#
loop_
_entity_poly.entity_id
_entity_poly.type
_entity_poly.pdbx_seq_one_letter_code
_entity_poly.pdbx_strand_id
1 'polypeptide(L)'
;VGVELLDGAIELPSFRHPARAAYVLGPEMGSLSPALVERCDHIIQIPMRFCVNVGVAGALVMYDRLLSMGRFADRPVRAGGPTEVLPERSTGHRRKVRTPKI
;
A
#
# COMPACT_ATOMS: atom_id res chain seq x y z
N VAL A 1 -2.74 2.30 10.06
CA VAL A 1 -2.87 0.92 9.53
C VAL A 1 -1.87 0.05 10.24
N GLY A 2 -2.33 -0.82 11.13
CA GLY A 2 -1.47 -1.78 11.82
C GLY A 2 -1.19 -2.99 10.92
N VAL A 3 0.06 -3.45 10.91
CA VAL A 3 0.48 -4.67 10.20
C VAL A 3 0.79 -5.72 11.24
N GLU A 4 -0.11 -6.69 11.40
CA GLU A 4 -0.03 -7.70 12.45
C GLU A 4 -0.79 -8.97 12.06
N LEU A 5 -0.32 -10.12 12.54
CA LEU A 5 -1.00 -11.39 12.37
C LEU A 5 -2.05 -11.56 13.48
N LEU A 6 -3.28 -11.13 13.21
CA LEU A 6 -4.44 -11.29 14.11
C LEU A 6 -5.59 -11.98 13.39
N ASP A 7 -6.38 -12.74 14.15
CA ASP A 7 -7.63 -13.30 13.65
C ASP A 7 -8.57 -12.17 13.20
N GLY A 8 -9.10 -12.30 11.98
CA GLY A 8 -9.98 -11.29 11.38
C GLY A 8 -9.26 -10.06 10.81
N ALA A 9 -7.92 -9.99 10.82
CA ALA A 9 -7.19 -8.97 10.10
C ALA A 9 -7.41 -9.08 8.58
N ILE A 10 -7.47 -7.95 7.89
CA ILE A 10 -7.72 -7.90 6.44
C ILE A 10 -6.47 -8.41 5.71
N GLU A 11 -6.63 -9.35 4.79
CA GLU A 11 -5.49 -9.81 3.98
C GLU A 11 -4.96 -8.69 3.07
N LEU A 12 -3.63 -8.48 3.09
CA LEU A 12 -2.95 -7.43 2.33
C LEU A 12 -3.34 -7.40 0.84
N PRO A 13 -3.38 -8.52 0.09
CA PRO A 13 -3.73 -8.49 -1.33
C PRO A 13 -5.16 -8.00 -1.63
N SER A 14 -6.05 -8.05 -0.64
CA SER A 14 -7.45 -7.60 -0.74
C SER A 14 -7.66 -6.22 -0.11
N PHE A 15 -6.63 -5.62 0.49
CA PHE A 15 -6.72 -4.35 1.19
C PHE A 15 -6.47 -3.18 0.23
N ARG A 16 -7.42 -2.23 0.19
CA ARG A 16 -7.20 -0.96 -0.50
C ARG A 16 -6.57 0.06 0.43
N HIS A 17 -5.35 0.46 0.12
CA HIS A 17 -4.63 1.41 0.95
C HIS A 17 -5.26 2.82 0.98
N PRO A 18 -5.32 3.48 2.16
CA PRO A 18 -5.73 4.89 2.26
C PRO A 18 -4.75 5.82 1.55
N ALA A 19 -5.25 6.89 0.93
CA ALA A 19 -4.41 7.89 0.25
C ALA A 19 -3.35 8.50 1.18
N ARG A 20 -3.68 8.67 2.47
CA ARG A 20 -2.77 9.09 3.54
C ARG A 20 -2.80 8.02 4.62
N ALA A 21 -1.69 7.33 4.80
CA ALA A 21 -1.59 6.25 5.77
C ALA A 21 -0.30 6.39 6.58
N ALA A 22 -0.42 6.21 7.89
CA ALA A 22 0.68 5.80 8.74
C ALA A 22 0.61 4.27 8.90
N TYR A 23 1.68 3.58 8.53
CA TYR A 23 1.80 2.14 8.74
C TYR A 23 2.58 1.91 10.02
N VAL A 24 2.07 1.04 10.88
CA VAL A 24 2.69 0.72 12.15
C VAL A 24 2.95 -0.78 12.17
N LEU A 25 4.20 -1.15 12.37
CA LEU A 25 4.66 -2.52 12.39
C LEU A 25 5.05 -2.90 13.82
N GLY A 26 4.73 -4.13 14.21
CA GLY A 26 5.12 -4.68 15.51
C GLY A 26 6.64 -4.81 15.65
N PRO A 27 7.16 -4.88 16.90
CA PRO A 27 8.56 -5.18 17.15
C PRO A 27 8.90 -6.61 16.70
N GLU A 28 10.16 -6.87 16.38
CA GLU A 28 10.62 -8.16 15.84
C GLU A 28 10.39 -9.35 16.81
N MET A 29 10.34 -9.08 18.10
CA MET A 29 10.05 -10.04 19.17
C MET A 29 8.90 -9.52 20.02
N GLY A 30 7.69 -9.51 19.47
CA GLY A 30 6.47 -9.13 20.18
C GLY A 30 5.32 -8.83 19.22
N SER A 31 4.29 -8.18 19.73
CA SER A 31 3.13 -7.77 18.96
C SER A 31 2.86 -6.28 19.16
N LEU A 32 2.06 -5.70 18.26
CA LEU A 32 1.48 -4.39 18.53
C LEU A 32 0.73 -4.42 19.87
N SER A 33 0.94 -3.40 20.70
CA SER A 33 0.25 -3.31 21.98
C SER A 33 -1.26 -3.18 21.74
N PRO A 34 -2.12 -3.70 22.64
CA PRO A 34 -3.57 -3.59 22.49
C PRO A 34 -4.04 -2.15 22.27
N ALA A 35 -3.46 -1.21 23.02
CA ALA A 35 -3.76 0.22 22.89
C ALA A 35 -3.38 0.82 21.52
N LEU A 36 -2.40 0.25 20.83
CA LEU A 36 -1.99 0.67 19.49
C LEU A 36 -2.86 0.02 18.42
N VAL A 37 -3.26 -1.24 18.62
CA VAL A 37 -4.24 -1.94 17.78
C VAL A 37 -5.58 -1.19 17.79
N GLU A 38 -6.08 -0.80 18.96
CA GLU A 38 -7.33 -0.01 19.10
C GLU A 38 -7.29 1.35 18.39
N ARG A 39 -6.10 1.93 18.20
CA ARG A 39 -5.91 3.21 17.49
C ARG A 39 -5.79 3.04 15.98
N CYS A 40 -5.65 1.82 15.48
CA CYS A 40 -5.53 1.58 14.05
C CYS A 40 -6.92 1.58 13.40
N ASP A 41 -7.13 2.43 12.40
CA ASP A 41 -8.36 2.40 11.59
C ASP A 41 -8.54 1.07 10.84
N HIS A 42 -7.43 0.42 10.52
CA HIS A 42 -7.38 -0.87 9.85
C HIS A 42 -6.23 -1.71 10.41
N ILE A 43 -6.48 -3.01 10.59
CA ILE A 43 -5.46 -4.03 10.81
C ILE A 43 -5.39 -4.91 9.58
N ILE A 44 -4.19 -5.08 9.05
CA ILE A 44 -3.92 -5.90 7.89
C ILE A 44 -2.88 -6.97 8.22
N GLN A 45 -2.96 -8.09 7.50
CA GLN A 45 -2.02 -9.21 7.63
C GLN A 45 -1.48 -9.65 6.27
N ILE A 46 -0.26 -10.15 6.24
CA ILE A 46 0.31 -10.81 5.06
C ILE A 46 -0.12 -12.28 5.14
N PRO A 47 -0.73 -12.87 4.10
CA PRO A 47 -1.31 -14.22 4.15
C PRO A 47 -0.23 -15.30 4.18
N MET A 48 0.43 -15.43 5.32
CA MET A 48 1.50 -16.38 5.60
C MET A 48 1.21 -17.08 6.92
N ARG A 49 1.76 -18.29 7.10
CA ARG A 49 1.52 -19.08 8.33
C ARG A 49 2.15 -18.46 9.58
N PHE A 50 3.19 -17.66 9.40
CA PHE A 50 3.96 -17.05 10.48
C PHE A 50 4.30 -15.60 10.11
N CYS A 51 4.56 -14.77 11.13
CA CYS A 51 5.07 -13.42 10.93
C CYS A 51 6.41 -13.46 10.19
N VAL A 52 6.56 -12.58 9.20
CA VAL A 52 7.84 -12.35 8.53
C VAL A 52 8.68 -11.36 9.32
N ASN A 53 9.98 -11.28 9.01
CA ASN A 53 10.83 -10.20 9.50
C ASN A 53 10.18 -8.83 9.24
N VAL A 54 10.31 -7.91 10.19
CA VAL A 54 9.66 -6.58 10.16
C VAL A 54 10.04 -5.76 8.93
N GLY A 55 11.28 -5.84 8.47
CA GLY A 55 11.75 -5.17 7.26
C GLY A 55 11.10 -5.73 6.01
N VAL A 56 10.96 -7.06 5.93
CA VAL A 56 10.25 -7.75 4.84
C VAL A 56 8.76 -7.39 4.85
N ALA A 57 8.12 -7.35 6.02
CA ALA A 57 6.73 -6.91 6.14
C ALA A 57 6.55 -5.49 5.60
N GLY A 58 7.43 -4.57 5.99
CA GLY A 58 7.44 -3.19 5.49
C GLY A 58 7.61 -3.13 3.98
N ALA A 59 8.57 -3.87 3.42
CA ALA A 59 8.79 -3.92 1.98
C ALA A 59 7.57 -4.46 1.22
N LEU A 60 6.96 -5.54 1.68
CA LEU A 60 5.77 -6.13 1.07
C LEU A 60 4.58 -5.18 1.08
N VAL A 61 4.29 -4.55 2.22
CA VAL A 61 3.21 -3.57 2.35
C VAL A 61 3.43 -2.36 1.45
N MET A 62 4.66 -1.85 1.38
CA MET A 62 4.96 -0.69 0.53
C MET A 62 4.95 -1.05 -0.95
N TYR A 63 5.37 -2.27 -1.31
CA TYR A 63 5.30 -2.76 -2.69
C TYR A 63 3.85 -2.98 -3.13
N ASP A 64 3.01 -3.56 -2.28
CA ASP A 64 1.58 -3.70 -2.54
C ASP A 64 0.89 -2.33 -2.70
N ARG A 65 1.21 -1.37 -1.83
CA ARG A 65 0.75 0.03 -1.97
C ARG A 65 1.18 0.64 -3.30
N LEU A 66 2.44 0.43 -3.69
CA LEU A 66 2.94 0.90 -4.97
C LEU A 66 2.14 0.28 -6.13
N LEU A 67 1.88 -1.03 -6.11
CA LEU A 67 1.13 -1.71 -7.16
C LEU A 67 -0.34 -1.27 -7.23
N SER A 68 -1.03 -1.21 -6.10
CA SER A 68 -2.46 -0.91 -6.02
C SER A 68 -2.81 0.55 -6.27
N MET A 69 -1.89 1.48 -5.96
CA MET A 69 -2.10 2.92 -6.16
C MET A 69 -1.26 3.51 -7.29
N GLY A 70 -0.31 2.75 -7.83
CA GLY A 70 0.56 3.16 -8.91
C GLY A 70 -0.10 3.10 -10.27
N ARG A 71 0.63 3.56 -11.29
CA ARG A 71 0.25 3.40 -12.71
C ARG A 71 1.24 2.43 -13.35
N PHE A 72 0.92 1.14 -13.25
CA PHE A 72 1.61 0.07 -13.94
C PHE A 72 0.71 -0.48 -15.03
N ALA A 73 1.28 -1.02 -16.10
CA ALA A 73 0.49 -1.75 -17.09
C ALA A 73 -0.15 -2.97 -16.41
N ASP A 74 -1.31 -3.39 -16.91
CA ASP A 74 -1.92 -4.61 -16.43
C ASP A 74 -1.00 -5.81 -16.66
N ARG A 75 -1.04 -6.77 -15.72
CA ARG A 75 -0.23 -7.98 -15.85
C ARG A 75 -0.77 -8.82 -17.01
N PRO A 76 0.09 -9.32 -17.91
CA PRO A 76 -0.35 -10.19 -18.97
C PRO A 76 -0.90 -11.51 -18.39
N VAL A 77 -1.88 -12.10 -19.08
CA VAL A 77 -2.46 -13.40 -18.69
C VAL A 77 -1.43 -14.54 -18.81
N ARG A 78 -0.49 -14.43 -19.76
CA ARG A 78 0.60 -15.39 -19.97
C ARG A 78 1.91 -14.85 -19.40
N ALA A 79 2.83 -15.74 -19.02
CA ALA A 79 4.16 -15.36 -18.55
C ALA A 79 4.89 -14.51 -19.60
N GLY A 80 5.44 -13.36 -19.18
CA GLY A 80 6.11 -12.42 -20.06
C GLY A 80 6.10 -10.99 -19.53
N GLY A 81 6.58 -10.05 -20.35
CA GLY A 81 6.51 -8.62 -20.10
C GLY A 81 5.16 -8.01 -20.48
N PRO A 82 4.97 -6.69 -20.26
CA PRO A 82 3.74 -5.99 -20.62
C PRO A 82 3.39 -6.17 -22.10
N THR A 83 2.13 -6.52 -22.40
CA THR A 83 1.60 -6.61 -23.76
C THR A 83 0.99 -5.30 -24.24
N GLU A 84 0.67 -4.41 -23.32
CA GLU A 84 0.07 -3.09 -23.59
C GLU A 84 0.94 -1.99 -22.99
N VAL A 85 1.05 -0.88 -23.71
CA VAL A 85 1.82 0.28 -23.27
C VAL A 85 0.94 1.17 -22.40
N LEU A 86 1.47 1.63 -21.27
CA LEU A 86 0.79 2.61 -20.43
C LEU A 86 0.49 3.88 -21.23
N PRO A 87 -0.76 4.36 -21.27
CA PRO A 87 -1.06 5.63 -21.91
C PRO A 87 -0.30 6.76 -21.22
N GLU A 88 0.24 7.68 -22.04
CA GLU A 88 1.03 8.81 -21.56
C GLU A 88 0.30 9.59 -20.46
N ARG A 89 1.05 10.13 -19.51
CA ARG A 89 0.49 11.05 -18.51
C ARG A 89 0.02 12.31 -19.24
N SER A 90 -1.30 12.50 -19.38
CA SER A 90 -1.82 13.83 -19.65
C SER A 90 -1.45 14.73 -18.47
N THR A 91 -0.53 15.67 -18.68
CA THR A 91 -0.20 16.73 -17.71
C THR A 91 -1.33 17.76 -17.70
N GLY A 92 -2.55 17.28 -17.46
CA GLY A 92 -3.72 18.12 -17.28
C GLY A 92 -3.63 18.81 -15.93
N HIS A 93 -2.89 19.91 -15.87
CA HIS A 93 -3.12 21.12 -15.09
C HIS A 93 -1.92 22.05 -15.32
N ARG A 94 -1.89 22.72 -16.48
CA ARG A 94 -1.14 23.98 -16.60
C ARG A 94 -1.66 24.88 -15.47
N ARG A 95 -0.80 25.18 -14.50
CA ARG A 95 -1.05 26.22 -13.48
C ARG A 95 -1.53 27.45 -14.25
N LYS A 96 -2.79 27.89 -14.07
CA LYS A 96 -3.24 29.17 -14.63
C LYS A 96 -2.32 30.22 -14.03
N VAL A 97 -1.39 30.74 -14.85
CA VAL A 97 -0.55 31.87 -14.47
C VAL A 97 -1.53 33.00 -14.19
N ARG A 98 -1.59 33.47 -12.94
CA ARG A 98 -2.41 34.62 -12.57
C ARG A 98 -1.88 35.83 -13.36
N THR A 99 -2.66 36.34 -14.30
CA THR A 99 -2.39 37.63 -14.94
C THR A 99 -2.48 38.73 -13.87
N PRO A 100 -1.57 39.73 -13.86
CA PRO A 100 -1.69 40.86 -12.95
C PRO A 100 -2.94 41.66 -13.30
N LYS A 101 -3.72 42.07 -12.29
CA LYS A 101 -4.83 43.01 -12.49
C LYS A 101 -4.26 44.39 -12.82
N ILE A 102 -4.77 44.98 -13.90
CA ILE A 102 -4.58 46.39 -14.28
C ILE A 102 -5.48 47.25 -13.38
#